data_AF-A0A356U0S7-F1
#
_entry.id   AF-A0A356U0S7-F1
#
_cell.length_a   1.000
_cell.length_b   1.000
_cell.length_c   1.000
_cell.angle_alpha   90.00
_cell.angle_beta   90.00
_cell.angle_gamma   90.00
#
_symmetry.space_group_name_H-M   'P 1'
#
loop_
_entity.id
_entity.type
_entity.pdbx_description
1 polymer ?
#
loop_
_entity_poly.entity_id
_entity_poly.type
_entity_poly.pdbx_seq_one_letter_code
_entity_poly.pdbx_strand_id
1 'polypeptide(L)' 'MNKKIMLLGSGELGRELTISLKRLGCYVVACDRYARAPAMQVADEF' A
#
# COMPACT_ATOMS: atom_id res chain seq x y z
N MET A 1 -3.44 -8.03 -16.15
CA MET A 1 -2.32 -8.58 -15.35
C MET A 1 -2.34 -7.89 -13.99
N ASN A 2 -2.82 -8.54 -12.93
CA ASN A 2 -2.88 -7.92 -11.60
C ASN A 2 -1.55 -8.21 -10.87
N LYS A 3 -0.63 -7.23 -10.86
CA LYS A 3 0.67 -7.36 -10.20
C LYS A 3 0.47 -7.26 -8.68
N LYS A 4 1.06 -8.19 -7.91
CA LYS A 4 1.17 -8.10 -6.45
C LYS A 4 2.42 -7.29 -6.08
N ILE A 5 2.24 -6.22 -5.32
CA ILE A 5 3.28 -5.27 -4.92
C ILE A 5 3.36 -5.23 -3.40
N MET A 6 4.57 -5.30 -2.86
CA MET A 6 4.83 -5.06 -1.43
C MET A 6 5.47 -3.69 -1.27
N LEU A 7 4.84 -2.83 -0.47
CA LEU A 7 5.32 -1.48 -0.15
C LEU A 7 6.08 -1.53 1.19
N LEU A 8 7.39 -1.25 1.15
CA LEU A 8 8.24 -1.18 2.34
C LEU A 8 8.34 0.27 2.83
N GLY A 9 7.65 0.58 3.93
CA GLY A 9 7.44 1.94 4.43
C GLY A 9 6.09 2.49 3.97
N SER A 10 5.18 2.72 4.92
CA SER A 10 3.75 2.97 4.68
C SER A 10 3.26 4.31 5.25
N GLY A 11 4.13 5.33 5.26
CA GLY A 11 3.79 6.71 5.63
C GLY A 11 2.87 7.42 4.62
N GLU A 12 2.70 8.73 4.75
CA GLU A 12 1.77 9.51 3.91
C GLU A 12 2.05 9.41 2.41
N LEU A 13 3.33 9.42 2.01
CA LEU A 13 3.69 9.20 0.60
C LEU A 13 3.33 7.78 0.13
N GLY A 14 3.45 6.79 1.00
CA GLY A 14 3.06 5.42 0.73
C GLY A 14 1.56 5.27 0.50
N ARG A 15 0.75 6.07 1.20
CA ARG A 15 -0.71 6.11 1.02
C ARG A 15 -1.10 6.57 -0.38
N GLU A 16 -0.52 7.68 -0.84
CA GLU A 16 -0.80 8.22 -2.18
C GLU A 16 -0.31 7.28 -3.30
N LEU A 17 0.85 6.64 -3.10
CA LEU A 17 1.34 5.61 -4.02
C LEU A 17 0.40 4.38 -4.04
N THR A 18 -0.04 3.91 -2.88
CA THR A 18 -0.97 2.78 -2.77
C THR A 18 -2.28 3.07 -3.50
N ILE A 19 -2.86 4.26 -3.31
CA ILE A 19 -4.06 4.70 -4.03
C ILE A 19 -3.85 4.63 -5.55
N SER A 20 -2.70 5.09 -6.03
CA SER A 20 -2.36 5.08 -7.46
C SER A 20 -2.21 3.64 -8.01
N LEU A 21 -1.53 2.77 -7.27
CA LEU A 21 -1.38 1.35 -7.61
C LEU A 21 -2.73 0.61 -7.60
N LYS A 22 -3.59 0.91 -6.62
CA LYS A 22 -4.97 0.38 -6.55
C LYS A 22 -5.78 0.82 -7.76
N ARG A 23 -5.68 2.08 -8.19
CA ARG A 23 -6.34 2.60 -9.41
C ARG A 23 -5.83 1.94 -10.69
N LEU A 24 -4.54 1.57 -10.73
CA LEU A 24 -3.95 0.78 -11.82
C LEU A 24 -4.42 -0.69 -11.81
N GLY A 25 -5.14 -1.12 -10.77
CA GLY A 25 -5.64 -2.48 -10.61
C GLY A 25 -4.58 -3.44 -10.08
N CYS A 26 -3.58 -2.95 -9.35
CA CYS A 26 -2.61 -3.78 -8.62
C CYS A 26 -3.16 -4.26 -7.26
N TYR A 27 -2.61 -5.35 -6.76
CA TYR A 27 -2.80 -5.83 -5.39
C TYR A 27 -1.65 -5.34 -4.52
N VAL A 28 -1.94 -4.63 -3.42
CA VAL A 28 -0.92 -3.97 -2.60
C VAL A 28 -0.89 -4.53 -1.18
N VAL A 29 0.31 -4.93 -0.73
CA VAL A 29 0.61 -5.29 0.66
C VAL A 29 1.46 -4.17 1.28
N ALA A 30 0.99 -3.53 2.34
CA ALA A 30 1.68 -2.41 2.98
C ALA A 30 2.42 -2.87 4.25
N CYS A 31 3.76 -2.75 4.28
CA CYS A 31 4.57 -3.12 5.43
C CYS A 31 5.15 -1.87 6.10
N ASP A 32 5.06 -1.78 7.42
CA ASP A 32 5.68 -0.74 8.23
C ASP A 32 5.96 -1.24 9.65
N ARG A 33 6.87 -0.57 10.35
CA ARG A 33 7.15 -0.84 11.77
C ARG A 33 6.03 -0.37 12.69
N TYR A 34 5.26 0.62 12.27
CA TYR A 34 4.19 1.19 13.08
C TYR A 34 2.85 0.56 12.71
N ALA A 35 2.13 0.06 13.72
CA ALA A 35 0.77 -0.40 13.52
C ALA A 35 -0.10 0.74 12.97
N ARG A 36 -0.99 0.42 12.01
CA ARG A 36 -1.93 1.37 11.38
C ARG A 36 -1.25 2.53 10.64
N ALA A 37 -0.08 2.31 10.07
CA ALA A 37 0.58 3.31 9.21
C ALA A 37 -0.35 3.75 8.05
N PRO A 38 -0.25 5.00 7.56
CA PRO A 38 -1.21 5.58 6.60
C PRO A 38 -1.56 4.71 5.39
N ALA A 39 -0.58 4.07 4.74
CA ALA A 39 -0.84 3.24 3.55
C ALA A 39 -1.58 1.93 3.88
N MET A 40 -1.47 1.42 5.11
CA MET A 40 -2.16 0.20 5.56
C MET A 40 -3.68 0.35 5.51
N GLN A 41 -4.20 1.57 5.64
CA GLN A 41 -5.64 1.85 5.63
C GLN A 41 -6.28 1.75 4.23
N VAL A 42 -5.47 1.73 3.18
CA VAL A 42 -5.91 1.72 1.78
C VAL A 42 -5.34 0.53 0.98
N ALA A 43 -4.49 -0.28 1.60
CA ALA A 43 -3.91 -1.49 1.02
C ALA A 43 -4.89 -2.68 1.08
N ASP A 44 -4.58 -3.76 0.34
CA ASP A 44 -5.35 -5.01 0.38
C ASP A 44 -4.99 -5.85 1.62
N GLU A 45 -3.71 -5.85 2.01
CA GLU A 45 -3.14 -6.51 3.18
C GLU A 45 -2.10 -5.57 3.84
N PHE A 46 -1.83 -5.73 5.14
CA PHE A 46 -0.80 -4.99 5.87
C PHE A 46 -0.21 -5.75 7.06
#